data_AF-A0A9X3DFV3-F1
#
_entry.id   AF-A0A9X3DFV3-F1
#
_cell.length_a   1.000
_cell.length_b   1.000
_cell.length_c   1.000
_cell.angle_alpha   90.00
_cell.angle_beta   90.00
_cell.angle_gamma   90.00
#
_symmetry.space_group_name_H-M   'P 1'
#
loop_
_entity.id
_entity.type
_entity.pdbx_description
1 polymer ?
#
loop_
_entity_poly.entity_id
_entity_poly.type
_entity_poly.pdbx_seq_one_letter_code
_entity_poly.pdbx_strand_id
1 'polypeptide(L)'
;MPILSLSSKDLQTYQKRLTQLAHTEDSFAVIKELHQRLTVNEAELKKLEFAVNLLQIQGNHDLQKDAVKKEHQKLKDIRQTIDDRILIVEQKLYLGIPDDLDEMEQLIAEQEAIVADQEKLNEDELSLLEKMSQIDVAFGKQLAEIDQSRSNRELPLNAKLESALQQVEAAQKQTELRSKMLSFLPILLVPIILDCIAYKIGINGSNPLIFSHYIFLMSLIVIQIFFADQIRIKIFSFLAVKQCDLFFKQISDSLSELEKTKRQIETKHSIKAEDILSLDMS
;
A
#
# COMPACT_ATOMS: atom_id res chain seq x y z
N MET A 1 -0.08 -9.17 22.04
CA MET A 1 -1.11 -8.14 21.81
C MET A 1 -1.15 -7.84 20.33
N PRO A 2 -2.32 -7.56 19.72
CA PRO A 2 -2.38 -7.20 18.30
C PRO A 2 -1.58 -5.91 18.05
N ILE A 3 -0.78 -5.91 16.98
CA ILE A 3 -0.01 -4.74 16.55
C ILE A 3 -1.00 -3.79 15.87
N LEU A 4 -1.18 -2.60 16.42
CA LEU A 4 -2.10 -1.59 15.91
C LEU A 4 -1.45 -0.77 14.80
N SER A 5 -2.26 -0.30 13.85
CA SER A 5 -1.86 0.66 12.81
C SER A 5 -1.20 1.90 13.41
N LEU A 6 -0.21 2.45 12.71
CA LEU A 6 0.54 3.62 13.15
C LEU A 6 -0.23 4.90 12.83
N SER A 7 -0.53 5.73 13.83
CA SER A 7 -1.12 7.05 13.61
C SER A 7 -0.10 8.18 13.66
N SER A 8 -0.42 9.31 13.03
CA SER A 8 0.37 10.54 13.14
C SER A 8 0.55 11.02 14.60
N LYS A 9 -0.42 10.76 15.49
CA LYS A 9 -0.30 11.08 16.94
C LYS A 9 0.71 10.16 17.64
N ASP A 10 0.76 8.90 17.24
CA ASP A 10 1.73 7.94 17.75
C ASP A 10 3.14 8.37 17.39
N LEU A 11 3.41 8.75 16.14
CA LEU A 11 4.73 9.25 15.71
C LEU A 11 5.21 10.42 16.57
N GLN A 12 4.36 11.40 16.86
CA GLN A 12 4.71 12.53 17.73
C GLN A 12 5.06 12.09 19.16
N THR A 13 4.36 11.08 19.66
CA THR A 13 4.61 10.49 20.98
C THR A 13 5.95 9.74 20.98
N TYR A 14 6.24 8.97 19.94
CA TYR A 14 7.51 8.26 19.80
C TYR A 14 8.69 9.20 19.56
N GLN A 15 8.52 10.33 18.88
CA GLN A 15 9.56 11.35 18.73
C GLN A 15 9.96 11.95 20.08
N LYS A 16 8.97 12.27 20.93
CA LYS A 16 9.21 12.71 22.32
C LYS A 16 9.87 11.61 23.15
N ARG A 17 9.52 10.34 22.91
CA ARG A 17 10.11 9.21 23.63
C ARG A 17 11.56 8.94 23.19
N LEU A 18 11.87 9.04 21.90
CA LEU A 18 13.22 8.87 21.35
C LEU A 18 14.21 9.90 21.91
N THR A 19 13.75 11.14 22.10
CA THR A 19 14.57 12.21 22.72
C THR A 19 14.75 12.03 24.24
N GLN A 20 13.89 11.25 24.90
CA GLN A 20 13.93 10.98 26.35
C GLN A 20 14.57 9.64 26.73
N LEU A 21 14.57 8.65 25.82
CA LEU A 21 15.21 7.34 25.99
C LEU A 21 16.73 7.51 25.92
N ALA A 22 17.33 7.94 27.03
CA ALA A 22 18.78 8.04 27.21
C ALA A 22 19.48 6.66 27.24
N HIS A 23 18.71 5.56 27.24
CA HIS A 23 19.16 4.18 27.16
C HIS A 23 18.83 3.56 25.80
N THR A 24 19.86 2.97 25.21
CA THR A 24 20.10 3.05 23.77
C THR A 24 19.61 1.82 22.99
N GLU A 25 19.40 0.69 23.68
CA GLU A 25 18.78 -0.50 23.10
C GLU A 25 17.27 -0.32 22.87
N ASP A 26 16.62 0.43 23.77
CA ASP A 26 15.19 0.71 23.70
C ASP A 26 14.86 1.57 22.46
N SER A 27 15.77 2.45 22.02
CA SER A 27 15.56 3.29 20.84
C SER A 27 15.43 2.47 19.55
N PHE A 28 16.32 1.49 19.32
CA PHE A 28 16.23 0.62 18.14
C PHE A 28 15.04 -0.34 18.23
N ALA A 29 14.67 -0.79 19.44
CA ALA A 29 13.46 -1.60 19.64
C ALA A 29 12.19 -0.82 19.26
N VAL A 30 12.09 0.45 19.64
CA VAL A 30 10.99 1.34 19.22
C VAL A 30 10.94 1.51 17.71
N ILE A 31 12.09 1.67 17.03
CA ILE A 31 12.14 1.75 15.56
C ILE A 31 11.64 0.45 14.91
N LYS A 32 12.01 -0.73 15.45
CA LYS A 32 11.50 -2.02 14.96
C LYS A 32 9.98 -2.13 15.13
N GLU A 33 9.44 -1.71 16.29
CA GLU A 33 8.01 -1.65 16.54
C GLU A 33 7.29 -0.72 15.54
N LEU A 34 7.86 0.46 15.27
CA LEU A 34 7.31 1.40 14.29
C LEU A 34 7.25 0.81 12.87
N HIS A 35 8.28 0.08 12.43
CA HIS A 35 8.25 -0.62 11.13
C HIS A 35 7.17 -1.72 11.09
N GLN A 36 6.98 -2.45 12.18
CA GLN A 36 5.91 -3.45 12.28
C GLN A 36 4.52 -2.78 12.18
N ARG A 37 4.29 -1.67 12.91
CA ARG A 37 3.03 -0.92 12.85
C ARG A 37 2.80 -0.26 11.49
N LEU A 38 3.85 0.23 10.83
CA LEU A 38 3.77 0.77 9.47
C LEU A 38 3.34 -0.32 8.47
N THR A 39 3.83 -1.54 8.64
CA THR A 39 3.43 -2.68 7.80
C THR A 39 1.94 -2.98 7.91
N VAL A 40 1.34 -2.79 9.10
CA VAL A 40 -0.13 -2.88 9.27
C VAL A 40 -0.84 -1.82 8.42
N ASN A 41 -0.36 -0.58 8.39
CA ASN A 41 -0.93 0.47 7.55
C ASN A 41 -0.83 0.13 6.05
N GLU A 42 0.31 -0.43 5.62
CA GLU A 42 0.48 -0.87 4.23
C GLU A 42 -0.50 -2.01 3.88
N ALA A 43 -0.71 -2.95 4.80
CA ALA A 43 -1.69 -4.02 4.63
C ALA A 43 -3.13 -3.48 4.54
N GLU A 44 -3.51 -2.55 5.43
CA GLU A 44 -4.81 -1.87 5.40
C GLU A 44 -5.04 -1.12 4.09
N LEU A 45 -4.03 -0.38 3.60
CA LEU A 45 -4.12 0.33 2.32
C LEU A 45 -4.32 -0.65 1.15
N LYS A 46 -3.58 -1.76 1.12
CA LYS A 46 -3.75 -2.78 0.07
C LYS A 46 -5.13 -3.43 0.09
N LYS A 47 -5.71 -3.65 1.28
CA LYS A 47 -7.09 -4.13 1.42
C LYS A 47 -8.08 -3.12 0.87
N LEU A 48 -7.89 -1.85 1.19
CA LEU A 48 -8.70 -0.75 0.66
C LEU A 48 -8.66 -0.70 -0.87
N GLU A 49 -7.45 -0.73 -1.45
CA GLU A 49 -7.25 -0.75 -2.91
C GLU A 49 -7.95 -1.96 -3.57
N PHE A 50 -7.87 -3.14 -2.94
CA PHE A 50 -8.55 -4.34 -3.43
C PHE A 50 -10.07 -4.15 -3.45
N ALA A 51 -10.66 -3.71 -2.33
CA ALA A 51 -12.10 -3.53 -2.21
C ALA A 51 -12.62 -2.48 -3.20
N VAL A 52 -11.90 -1.37 -3.38
CA VAL A 52 -12.26 -0.32 -4.34
C VAL A 52 -12.20 -0.84 -5.77
N ASN A 53 -11.16 -1.59 -6.15
CA ASN A 53 -11.07 -2.18 -7.47
C ASN A 53 -12.20 -3.19 -7.73
N LEU A 54 -12.55 -3.99 -6.73
CA LEU A 54 -13.66 -4.93 -6.80
C LEU A 54 -14.99 -4.21 -7.03
N LEU A 55 -15.27 -3.16 -6.24
CA LEU A 55 -16.47 -2.33 -6.39
C LEU A 55 -16.53 -1.66 -7.77
N GLN A 56 -15.40 -1.21 -8.31
CA GLN A 56 -15.35 -0.59 -9.63
C GLN A 56 -15.65 -1.61 -10.74
N ILE A 57 -15.11 -2.82 -10.66
CA ILE A 57 -15.39 -3.88 -11.64
C ILE A 57 -16.85 -4.33 -11.57
N GLN A 58 -17.38 -4.51 -10.35
CA GLN A 58 -18.81 -4.82 -10.15
C GLN A 58 -19.70 -3.71 -10.70
N GLY A 59 -19.43 -2.45 -10.35
CA GLY A 59 -20.20 -1.31 -10.84
C GLY A 59 -20.16 -1.17 -12.37
N ASN A 60 -19.00 -1.42 -12.99
CA ASN A 60 -18.88 -1.43 -14.45
C ASN A 60 -19.66 -2.57 -15.09
N HIS A 61 -19.61 -3.78 -14.51
CA HIS A 61 -20.37 -4.93 -14.98
C HIS A 61 -21.88 -4.69 -14.88
N ASP A 62 -22.35 -4.19 -13.74
CA ASP A 62 -23.77 -3.86 -13.53
C ASP A 62 -24.26 -2.80 -14.52
N LEU A 63 -23.47 -1.74 -14.76
CA LEU A 63 -23.80 -0.71 -15.75
C LEU A 63 -23.91 -1.28 -17.18
N GLN A 64 -22.96 -2.14 -17.58
CA GLN A 64 -22.98 -2.78 -18.89
C GLN A 64 -24.16 -3.74 -19.02
N LYS A 65 -24.43 -4.52 -17.98
CA LYS A 65 -25.55 -5.46 -17.93
C LYS A 65 -26.90 -4.74 -17.97
N ASP A 66 -27.03 -3.61 -17.29
CA ASP A 66 -28.24 -2.80 -17.35
C ASP A 66 -28.45 -2.13 -18.71
N ALA A 67 -27.39 -1.75 -19.42
CA ALA A 67 -27.48 -1.29 -20.80
C ALA A 67 -28.01 -2.40 -21.72
N VAL A 68 -27.45 -3.61 -21.60
CA VAL A 68 -27.90 -4.80 -22.36
C VAL A 68 -29.35 -5.17 -22.02
N LYS A 69 -29.76 -5.13 -20.75
CA LYS A 69 -31.17 -5.35 -20.36
C LYS A 69 -32.11 -4.34 -21.02
N LYS A 70 -31.71 -3.07 -21.11
CA LYS A 70 -32.51 -2.03 -21.78
C LYS A 70 -32.62 -2.30 -23.29
N GLU A 71 -31.55 -2.75 -23.93
CA GLU A 71 -31.60 -3.19 -25.34
C GLU A 71 -32.51 -4.41 -25.51
N HIS A 72 -32.42 -5.40 -24.62
CA HIS A 72 -33.28 -6.57 -24.65
C HIS A 72 -34.76 -6.21 -24.52
N GLN A 73 -35.09 -5.26 -23.63
CA GLN A 73 -36.47 -4.79 -23.49
C GLN A 73 -36.98 -4.13 -24.78
N LYS A 74 -36.14 -3.36 -25.49
CA LYS A 74 -36.53 -2.79 -26.79
C LYS A 74 -36.79 -3.86 -27.85
N LEU A 75 -35.95 -4.89 -27.92
CA LEU A 75 -36.16 -6.02 -28.84
C LEU A 75 -37.46 -6.76 -28.53
N LYS A 76 -37.81 -6.91 -27.24
CA LYS A 76 -39.09 -7.48 -26.82
C LYS A 76 -40.29 -6.64 -27.28
N ASP A 77 -40.20 -5.31 -27.18
CA ASP A 77 -41.26 -4.42 -27.64
C ASP A 77 -41.42 -4.46 -29.18
N ILE A 78 -40.30 -4.58 -29.91
CA ILE A 78 -40.29 -4.78 -31.38
C ILE A 78 -40.94 -6.13 -31.73
N ARG A 79 -40.57 -7.20 -31.03
CA ARG A 79 -41.17 -8.54 -31.21
C ARG A 79 -42.69 -8.49 -31.07
N GLN A 80 -43.19 -7.86 -30.01
CA GLN A 80 -44.63 -7.70 -29.81
C GLN A 80 -45.30 -6.96 -30.98
N THR A 81 -44.65 -5.92 -31.51
CA THR A 81 -45.16 -5.17 -32.67
C THR A 81 -45.22 -6.05 -33.93
N ILE A 82 -44.23 -6.92 -34.13
CA ILE A 82 -44.22 -7.90 -35.23
C ILE A 82 -45.32 -8.94 -35.03
N ASP A 83 -45.49 -9.48 -33.82
CA ASP A 83 -46.54 -10.45 -33.49
C ASP A 83 -47.95 -9.87 -33.73
N ASP A 84 -48.18 -8.61 -33.36
CA ASP A 84 -49.44 -7.91 -33.61
C ASP A 84 -49.70 -7.73 -35.12
N ARG A 85 -48.66 -7.40 -35.92
CA ARG A 85 -48.75 -7.31 -37.40
C ARG A 85 -49.06 -8.66 -38.04
N ILE A 86 -48.43 -9.73 -37.57
CA ILE A 86 -48.71 -11.10 -38.02
C ILE A 86 -50.16 -11.45 -37.76
N LEU A 87 -50.66 -11.19 -36.55
CA LEU A 87 -52.06 -11.46 -36.19
C LEU A 87 -53.04 -10.73 -37.12
N ILE A 88 -52.75 -9.47 -37.47
CA ILE A 88 -53.57 -8.70 -38.41
C ILE A 88 -53.58 -9.35 -39.80
N VAL A 89 -52.41 -9.76 -40.31
CA VAL A 89 -52.30 -10.42 -41.62
C VAL A 89 -53.00 -11.78 -41.61
N GLU A 90 -52.82 -12.57 -40.56
CA GLU A 90 -53.50 -13.86 -40.38
C GLU A 90 -55.03 -13.70 -40.33
N GLN A 91 -55.53 -12.69 -39.62
CA GLN A 91 -56.98 -12.39 -39.60
C GLN A 91 -57.50 -12.02 -40.99
N LYS A 92 -56.76 -11.21 -41.75
CA LYS A 92 -57.13 -10.85 -43.13
C LYS A 92 -57.21 -12.10 -44.02
N LEU A 93 -56.22 -12.98 -43.93
CA LEU A 93 -56.20 -14.25 -44.68
C LEU A 93 -57.33 -15.20 -44.25
N TYR A 94 -57.66 -15.24 -42.96
CA TYR A 94 -58.75 -16.07 -42.44
C TYR A 94 -60.13 -15.66 -42.97
N LEU A 95 -60.33 -14.37 -43.28
CA LEU A 95 -61.57 -13.86 -43.87
C LEU A 95 -61.72 -14.18 -45.37
N GLY A 96 -60.68 -14.74 -46.00
CA GLY A 96 -60.64 -15.10 -47.41
C GLY A 96 -59.48 -14.42 -48.14
N ILE A 97 -59.00 -15.03 -49.22
CA ILE A 97 -58.00 -14.39 -50.10
C ILE A 97 -58.72 -13.25 -50.84
N PRO A 98 -58.18 -12.02 -50.85
CA PRO A 98 -58.78 -10.91 -51.60
C PRO A 98 -58.93 -11.27 -53.08
N ASP A 99 -60.10 -10.96 -53.66
CA ASP A 99 -60.34 -11.11 -55.10
C ASP A 99 -59.66 -9.99 -55.92
N ASP A 100 -59.29 -8.90 -55.26
CA ASP A 100 -58.55 -7.78 -55.86
C ASP A 100 -57.03 -8.06 -55.85
N LEU A 101 -56.42 -7.97 -57.02
CA LEU A 101 -54.98 -8.18 -57.22
C LEU A 101 -54.15 -7.14 -56.47
N ASP A 102 -54.61 -5.88 -56.38
CA ASP A 102 -53.87 -4.81 -55.72
C ASP A 102 -53.83 -5.03 -54.19
N GLU A 103 -54.93 -5.52 -53.61
CA GLU A 103 -54.98 -5.88 -52.18
C GLU A 103 -54.14 -7.12 -51.87
N MET A 104 -54.08 -8.08 -52.81
CA MET A 104 -53.24 -9.26 -52.69
C MET A 104 -51.75 -8.90 -52.73
N GLU A 105 -51.35 -8.00 -53.63
CA GLU A 105 -49.96 -7.51 -53.73
C GLU A 105 -49.53 -6.75 -52.46
N GLN A 106 -50.42 -5.93 -51.89
CA GLN A 106 -50.16 -5.28 -50.59
C GLN A 106 -49.99 -6.28 -49.44
N LEU A 107 -50.77 -7.35 -49.43
CA LEU A 107 -50.70 -8.38 -48.39
C LEU A 107 -49.40 -9.19 -48.49
N ILE A 108 -48.95 -9.50 -49.71
CA ILE A 108 -47.66 -10.16 -49.96
C ILE A 108 -46.51 -9.24 -49.55
N ALA A 109 -46.54 -7.97 -49.94
CA ALA A 109 -45.50 -7.00 -49.55
C ALA A 109 -45.39 -6.83 -48.03
N GLU A 110 -46.51 -6.83 -47.31
CA GLU A 110 -46.51 -6.78 -45.84
C GLU A 110 -45.93 -8.06 -45.23
N GLN A 111 -46.22 -9.24 -45.79
CA GLN A 111 -45.61 -10.50 -45.33
C GLN A 111 -44.10 -10.53 -45.56
N GLU A 112 -43.63 -10.10 -46.73
CA GLU A 112 -42.20 -9.99 -47.02
C GLU A 112 -41.50 -9.01 -46.07
N ALA A 113 -42.15 -7.87 -45.75
CA ALA A 113 -41.64 -6.92 -44.77
C ALA A 113 -41.60 -7.51 -43.35
N ILE A 114 -42.62 -8.25 -42.93
CA ILE A 114 -42.65 -8.96 -41.64
C ILE A 114 -41.51 -9.97 -41.55
N VAL A 115 -41.27 -10.76 -42.61
CA VAL A 115 -40.18 -11.75 -42.65
C VAL A 115 -38.83 -11.06 -42.52
N ALA A 116 -38.60 -9.98 -43.27
CA ALA A 116 -37.36 -9.20 -43.17
C ALA A 116 -37.14 -8.62 -41.77
N ASP A 117 -38.20 -8.12 -41.13
CA ASP A 117 -38.13 -7.60 -39.75
C ASP A 117 -37.87 -8.72 -38.73
N GLN A 118 -38.41 -9.94 -38.93
CA GLN A 118 -38.13 -11.11 -38.09
C GLN A 118 -36.68 -11.59 -38.21
N GLU A 119 -36.14 -11.66 -39.43
CA GLU A 119 -34.74 -12.03 -39.67
C GLU A 119 -33.80 -11.04 -38.97
N LYS A 120 -34.06 -9.74 -39.13
CA LYS A 120 -33.31 -8.69 -38.45
C LYS A 120 -33.42 -8.77 -36.93
N LEU A 121 -34.62 -9.02 -36.40
CA LEU A 121 -34.82 -9.20 -34.95
C LEU A 121 -34.00 -10.39 -34.43
N ASN A 122 -33.97 -11.51 -35.15
CA ASN A 122 -33.17 -12.68 -34.77
C ASN A 122 -31.66 -12.38 -34.78
N GLU A 123 -31.16 -11.66 -35.78
CA GLU A 123 -29.76 -11.21 -35.82
C GLU A 123 -29.42 -10.28 -34.65
N ASP A 124 -30.30 -9.33 -34.34
CA ASP A 124 -30.14 -8.41 -33.22
C ASP A 124 -30.19 -9.14 -31.87
N GLU A 125 -31.09 -10.12 -31.69
CA GLU A 125 -31.17 -10.98 -30.50
C GLU A 125 -29.88 -11.82 -30.33
N LEU A 126 -29.37 -12.42 -31.40
CA LEU A 126 -28.13 -13.20 -31.37
C LEU A 126 -26.92 -12.34 -31.01
N SER A 127 -26.81 -11.15 -31.63
CA SER A 127 -25.76 -10.17 -31.33
C SER A 127 -25.81 -9.72 -29.86
N LEU A 128 -27.01 -9.52 -29.32
CA LEU A 128 -27.18 -9.13 -27.93
C LEU A 128 -26.77 -10.24 -26.94
N LEU A 129 -27.09 -11.50 -27.24
CA LEU A 129 -26.63 -12.66 -26.46
C LEU A 129 -25.11 -12.78 -26.48
N GLU A 130 -24.47 -12.58 -27.64
CA GLU A 130 -23.02 -12.61 -27.74
C GLU A 130 -22.38 -11.49 -26.93
N LYS A 131 -22.90 -10.25 -27.03
CA LYS A 131 -22.45 -9.12 -26.21
C LYS A 131 -22.56 -9.43 -24.71
N MET A 132 -23.66 -10.01 -24.27
CA MET A 132 -23.86 -10.39 -22.87
C MET A 132 -22.81 -11.42 -22.42
N SER A 133 -22.54 -12.43 -23.26
CA SER A 133 -21.50 -13.42 -22.99
C SER A 133 -20.10 -12.79 -22.91
N GLN A 134 -19.77 -11.87 -23.81
CA GLN A 134 -18.49 -11.16 -23.80
C GLN A 134 -18.31 -10.31 -22.53
N ILE A 135 -19.37 -9.65 -22.05
CA ILE A 135 -19.37 -8.87 -20.81
C ILE A 135 -19.09 -9.78 -19.61
N ASP A 136 -19.78 -10.91 -19.50
CA ASP A 136 -19.60 -11.85 -18.39
C ASP A 136 -18.20 -12.49 -18.40
N VAL A 137 -17.67 -12.82 -19.58
CA VAL A 137 -16.29 -13.34 -19.72
C VAL A 137 -15.27 -12.27 -19.34
N ALA A 138 -15.46 -11.01 -19.76
CA ALA A 138 -14.56 -9.92 -19.40
C ALA A 138 -14.56 -9.66 -17.89
N PHE A 139 -15.73 -9.67 -17.25
CA PHE A 139 -15.87 -9.56 -15.80
C PHE A 139 -15.16 -10.71 -15.08
N GLY A 140 -15.35 -11.96 -15.52
CA GLY A 140 -14.67 -13.12 -14.96
C GLY A 140 -13.14 -13.02 -15.06
N LYS A 141 -12.60 -12.52 -16.19
CA LYS A 141 -11.17 -12.28 -16.36
C LYS A 141 -10.65 -11.21 -15.41
N GLN A 142 -11.35 -10.07 -15.31
CA GLN A 142 -10.96 -8.98 -14.42
C GLN A 142 -10.97 -9.40 -12.94
N LEU A 143 -11.95 -10.23 -12.54
CA LEU A 143 -12.03 -10.77 -11.19
C LEU A 143 -10.84 -11.71 -10.89
N ALA A 144 -10.51 -12.60 -11.83
CA ALA A 144 -9.38 -13.52 -11.70
C ALA A 144 -8.04 -12.77 -11.62
N GLU A 145 -7.85 -11.70 -12.40
CA GLU A 145 -6.66 -10.85 -12.32
C GLU A 145 -6.51 -10.20 -10.95
N ILE A 146 -7.62 -9.73 -10.37
CA ILE A 146 -7.64 -9.14 -9.03
C ILE A 146 -7.30 -10.18 -7.96
N ASP A 147 -7.89 -11.36 -8.02
CA ASP A 147 -7.62 -12.44 -7.05
C ASP A 147 -6.17 -12.94 -7.14
N GLN A 148 -5.63 -13.07 -8.35
CA GLN A 148 -4.21 -13.39 -8.53
C GLN A 148 -3.32 -12.29 -7.96
N SER A 149 -3.71 -11.02 -8.13
CA SER A 149 -2.98 -9.90 -7.54
C SER A 149 -3.02 -9.92 -6.00
N ARG A 150 -4.11 -10.44 -5.39
CA ARG A 150 -4.21 -10.59 -3.92
C ARG A 150 -3.20 -11.59 -3.38
N SER A 151 -3.07 -12.76 -4.01
CA SER A 151 -2.09 -13.79 -3.60
C SER A 151 -0.65 -13.28 -3.72
N ASN A 152 -0.35 -12.48 -4.75
CA ASN A 152 0.97 -11.90 -4.97
C ASN A 152 1.30 -10.71 -4.04
N ARG A 153 0.38 -10.25 -3.17
CA ARG A 153 0.55 -9.03 -2.35
C ARG A 153 1.09 -9.28 -0.94
N GLU A 154 0.92 -10.47 -0.37
CA GLU A 154 1.31 -10.78 1.03
C GLU A 154 2.82 -11.04 1.17
N LEU A 155 3.39 -11.85 0.27
CA LEU A 155 4.83 -12.15 0.19
C LEU A 155 5.75 -10.90 0.18
N PRO A 156 5.51 -9.87 -0.67
CA PRO A 156 6.38 -8.70 -0.71
C PRO A 156 6.28 -7.82 0.54
N LEU A 157 5.16 -7.88 1.28
CA LEU A 157 4.99 -7.08 2.50
C LEU A 157 5.88 -7.62 3.63
N ASN A 158 5.86 -8.94 3.81
CA ASN A 158 6.69 -9.62 4.81
C ASN A 158 8.19 -9.50 4.48
N ALA A 159 8.56 -9.66 3.21
CA ALA A 159 9.95 -9.49 2.77
C ALA A 159 10.45 -8.05 2.99
N LYS A 160 9.60 -7.04 2.73
CA LYS A 160 9.93 -5.63 2.99
C LYS A 160 10.13 -5.36 4.48
N LEU A 161 9.24 -5.88 5.33
CA LEU A 161 9.39 -5.77 6.79
C LEU A 161 10.67 -6.45 7.27
N GLU A 162 10.94 -7.68 6.82
CA GLU A 162 12.14 -8.42 7.20
C GLU A 162 13.41 -7.66 6.80
N SER A 163 13.48 -7.15 5.57
CA SER A 163 14.59 -6.31 5.11
C SER A 163 14.76 -5.07 5.98
N ALA A 164 13.68 -4.38 6.36
CA ALA A 164 13.74 -3.21 7.22
C ALA A 164 14.27 -3.58 8.62
N LEU A 165 13.78 -4.67 9.21
CA LEU A 165 14.23 -5.14 10.53
C LEU A 165 15.72 -5.55 10.51
N GLN A 166 16.17 -6.22 9.45
CA GLN A 166 17.58 -6.57 9.25
C GLN A 166 18.46 -5.32 9.11
N GLN A 167 18.01 -4.28 8.39
CA GLN A 167 18.73 -3.01 8.29
C GLN A 167 18.86 -2.31 9.65
N VAL A 168 17.81 -2.32 10.47
CA VAL A 168 17.85 -1.76 11.83
C VAL A 168 18.82 -2.55 12.70
N GLU A 169 18.84 -3.88 12.62
CA GLU A 169 19.77 -4.72 13.38
C GLU A 169 21.23 -4.51 12.95
N ALA A 170 21.49 -4.44 11.64
CA ALA A 170 22.81 -4.14 11.11
C ALA A 170 23.30 -2.76 11.57
N ALA A 171 22.43 -1.75 11.55
CA ALA A 171 22.73 -0.41 12.02
C ALA A 171 23.00 -0.37 13.53
N GLN A 172 22.28 -1.15 14.34
CA GLN A 172 22.53 -1.29 15.77
C GLN A 172 23.94 -1.85 16.03
N LYS A 173 24.30 -2.96 15.38
CA LYS A 173 25.65 -3.58 15.49
C LYS A 173 26.75 -2.64 15.01
N GLN A 174 26.53 -1.94 13.90
CA GLN A 174 27.48 -0.95 13.38
C GLN A 174 27.69 0.22 14.35
N THR A 175 26.61 0.70 14.98
CA THR A 175 26.66 1.79 15.96
C THR A 175 27.46 1.37 17.19
N GLU A 176 27.29 0.13 17.65
CA GLU A 176 28.04 -0.44 18.77
C GLU A 176 29.55 -0.48 18.45
N LEU A 177 29.91 -1.00 17.28
CA LEU A 177 31.31 -1.07 16.82
C LEU A 177 31.94 0.32 16.67
N ARG A 178 31.21 1.27 16.05
CA ARG A 178 31.67 2.65 15.88
C ARG A 178 31.84 3.35 17.22
N SER A 179 30.97 3.11 18.19
CA SER A 179 31.13 3.64 19.54
C SER A 179 32.42 3.14 20.19
N LYS A 180 32.69 1.83 20.13
CA LYS A 180 33.93 1.25 20.65
C LYS A 180 35.15 1.88 19.99
N MET A 181 35.16 2.03 18.67
CA MET A 181 36.29 2.67 17.97
C MET A 181 36.45 4.16 18.30
N LEU A 182 35.37 4.94 18.29
CA LEU A 182 35.43 6.36 18.57
C LEU A 182 35.75 6.66 20.04
N SER A 183 35.45 5.74 20.96
CA SER A 183 35.80 5.88 22.38
C SER A 183 37.30 5.90 22.64
N PHE A 184 38.11 5.27 21.78
CA PHE A 184 39.58 5.32 21.91
C PHE A 184 40.12 6.74 21.80
N LEU A 185 39.46 7.60 21.01
CA LEU A 185 39.93 8.95 20.77
C LEU A 185 40.00 9.75 22.09
N PRO A 186 38.90 10.00 22.83
CA PRO A 186 38.98 10.72 24.11
C PRO A 186 39.75 9.95 25.20
N ILE A 187 39.70 8.62 25.21
CA ILE A 187 40.47 7.80 26.18
C ILE A 187 41.98 8.04 26.02
N LEU A 188 42.46 8.24 24.79
CA LEU A 188 43.88 8.49 24.51
C LEU A 188 44.23 9.99 24.52
N LEU A 189 43.37 10.86 23.99
CA LEU A 189 43.63 12.29 23.86
C LEU A 189 43.70 13.01 25.21
N VAL A 190 42.83 12.64 26.17
CA VAL A 190 42.79 13.32 27.47
C VAL A 190 44.11 13.13 28.25
N PRO A 191 44.67 11.91 28.39
CA PRO A 191 46.00 11.71 28.95
C PRO A 191 47.11 12.50 28.24
N ILE A 192 47.09 12.55 26.91
CA ILE A 192 48.09 13.29 26.11
C ILE A 192 48.03 14.79 26.42
N ILE A 193 46.82 15.37 26.48
CA ILE A 193 46.64 16.79 26.78
C ILE A 193 47.11 17.11 28.20
N LEU A 194 46.74 16.28 29.19
CA LEU A 194 47.17 16.47 30.57
C LEU A 194 48.69 16.40 30.70
N ASP A 195 49.33 15.48 29.98
CA ASP A 195 50.78 15.35 29.99
C ASP A 195 51.48 16.56 29.34
N CYS A 196 50.93 17.06 28.22
CA CYS A 196 51.41 18.30 27.59
C CYS A 196 51.31 19.51 28.53
N ILE A 197 50.22 19.62 29.29
CA ILE A 197 50.04 20.69 30.28
C ILE A 197 51.06 20.54 31.41
N ALA A 198 51.27 19.32 31.93
CA ALA A 198 52.23 19.05 32.99
C ALA A 198 53.68 19.36 32.57
N TYR A 199 54.05 19.04 31.33
CA TYR A 199 55.35 19.42 30.75
C TYR A 199 55.51 20.95 30.68
N LYS A 200 54.49 21.67 30.22
CA LYS A 200 54.53 23.16 30.16
C LYS A 200 54.66 23.83 31.52
N ILE A 201 54.14 23.20 32.58
CA ILE A 201 54.22 23.71 33.97
C ILE A 201 55.52 23.26 34.66
N GLY A 202 56.35 22.44 33.99
CA GLY A 202 57.65 21.98 34.51
C GLY A 202 57.56 20.84 35.52
N ILE A 203 56.42 20.12 35.58
CA ILE A 203 56.18 19.01 36.50
C ILE A 203 56.83 17.72 35.96
N ASN A 204 56.78 17.53 34.64
CA ASN A 204 57.54 16.49 33.94
C ASN A 204 58.89 17.10 33.56
N GLY A 205 60.00 16.50 34.01
CA GLY A 205 61.36 17.01 33.78
C GLY A 205 61.72 17.20 32.29
N SER A 206 62.98 17.49 31.99
CA SER A 206 63.44 17.87 30.64
C SER A 206 63.39 16.78 29.56
N ASN A 207 62.75 15.63 29.81
CA ASN A 207 62.65 14.54 28.84
C ASN A 207 61.51 14.84 27.85
N PRO A 208 61.77 14.90 26.54
CA PRO A 208 60.73 15.25 25.56
C PRO A 208 59.74 14.12 25.25
N LEU A 209 59.95 12.91 25.79
CA LEU A 209 59.12 11.73 25.49
C LEU A 209 57.89 11.63 26.40
N ILE A 210 56.72 11.98 25.87
CA ILE A 210 55.39 11.94 26.53
C ILE A 210 55.09 10.59 27.20
N PHE A 211 55.49 9.47 26.58
CA PHE A 211 55.26 8.12 27.13
C PHE A 211 56.14 7.76 28.33
N SER A 212 57.18 8.55 28.62
CA SER A 212 58.05 8.35 29.78
C SER A 212 57.52 9.02 31.05
N HIS A 213 56.43 9.78 30.94
CA HIS A 213 55.89 10.58 32.02
C HIS A 213 54.85 9.82 32.84
N TYR A 214 55.02 9.88 34.16
CA TYR A 214 54.12 9.26 35.14
C TYR A 214 52.69 9.80 35.04
N ILE A 215 52.53 11.07 34.65
CA ILE A 215 51.23 11.76 34.55
C ILE A 215 50.39 11.19 33.40
N PHE A 216 50.99 10.93 32.24
CA PHE A 216 50.33 10.23 31.13
C PHE A 216 49.81 8.85 31.58
N LEU A 217 50.67 8.05 32.21
CA LEU A 217 50.35 6.66 32.56
C LEU A 217 49.27 6.59 33.65
N MET A 218 49.36 7.45 34.68
CA MET A 218 48.35 7.51 35.74
C MET A 218 47.01 8.03 35.24
N SER A 219 46.99 9.08 34.40
CA SER A 219 45.74 9.60 33.82
C SER A 219 45.08 8.60 32.88
N LEU A 220 45.86 7.84 32.09
CA LEU A 220 45.35 6.77 31.25
C LEU A 220 44.69 5.66 32.08
N ILE A 221 45.32 5.20 33.17
CA ILE A 221 44.74 4.18 34.07
C ILE A 221 43.44 4.68 34.70
N VAL A 222 43.43 5.91 35.22
CA VAL A 222 42.24 6.50 35.86
C VAL A 222 41.08 6.60 34.86
N ILE A 223 41.35 7.05 33.64
CA ILE A 223 40.32 7.14 32.58
C ILE A 223 39.82 5.76 32.18
N GLN A 224 40.72 4.79 32.02
CA GLN A 224 40.36 3.44 31.63
C GLN A 224 39.47 2.75 32.67
N ILE A 225 39.76 2.93 33.97
CA ILE A 225 39.01 2.28 35.06
C ILE A 225 37.68 2.99 35.34
N PHE A 226 37.68 4.32 35.41
CA PHE A 226 36.53 5.06 35.93
C PHE A 226 35.65 5.69 34.85
N PHE A 227 36.18 5.98 33.66
CA PHE A 227 35.51 6.81 32.67
C PHE A 227 35.29 6.14 31.30
N ALA A 228 36.04 5.09 30.96
CA ALA A 228 35.97 4.44 29.65
C ALA A 228 34.55 3.98 29.28
N ASP A 229 33.83 3.36 30.22
CA ASP A 229 32.47 2.88 29.96
C ASP A 229 31.47 4.04 29.83
N GLN A 230 31.60 5.10 30.64
CA GLN A 230 30.75 6.29 30.49
C GLN A 230 30.97 6.99 29.15
N ILE A 231 32.23 7.06 28.69
CA ILE A 231 32.59 7.62 27.38
C ILE A 231 31.96 6.78 26.27
N ARG A 232 32.08 5.45 26.32
CA ARG A 232 31.48 4.53 25.34
C ARG A 232 29.96 4.65 25.29
N ILE A 233 29.30 4.70 26.45
CA ILE A 233 27.83 4.84 26.52
C ILE A 233 27.41 6.18 25.92
N LYS A 234 28.08 7.29 26.26
CA LYS A 234 27.75 8.62 25.70
C LYS A 234 27.92 8.67 24.18
N ILE A 235 29.03 8.14 23.66
CA ILE A 235 29.26 8.09 22.21
C ILE A 235 28.22 7.18 21.53
N PHE A 236 27.93 6.02 22.12
CA PHE A 236 26.91 5.12 21.61
C PHE A 236 25.54 5.78 21.55
N SER A 237 25.08 6.40 22.65
CA SER A 237 23.80 7.12 22.70
C SER A 237 23.73 8.24 21.67
N PHE A 238 24.81 9.02 21.50
CA PHE A 238 24.85 10.07 20.49
C PHE A 238 24.71 9.53 19.05
N LEU A 239 25.44 8.47 18.72
CA LEU A 239 25.38 7.85 17.39
C LEU A 239 24.03 7.17 17.14
N ALA A 240 23.49 6.50 18.16
CA ALA A 240 22.21 5.81 18.09
C ALA A 240 21.05 6.79 17.89
N VAL A 241 21.02 7.93 18.60
CA VAL A 241 20.00 8.98 18.38
C VAL A 241 20.04 9.45 16.93
N LYS A 242 21.22 9.77 16.39
CA LYS A 242 21.36 10.16 14.97
C LYS A 242 20.86 9.10 14.00
N GLN A 243 21.16 7.84 14.27
CA GLN A 243 20.74 6.73 13.40
C GLN A 243 19.23 6.48 13.49
N CYS A 244 18.66 6.52 14.70
CA CYS A 244 17.22 6.38 14.93
C CYS A 244 16.43 7.55 14.34
N ASP A 245 16.96 8.78 14.36
CA ASP A 245 16.33 9.94 13.72
C ASP A 245 16.23 9.75 12.19
N LEU A 246 17.24 9.14 11.56
CA LEU A 246 17.20 8.81 10.13
C LEU A 246 16.10 7.78 9.82
N PHE A 247 16.03 6.69 10.59
CA PHE A 247 14.97 5.69 10.43
C PHE A 247 13.59 6.28 10.72
N PHE A 248 13.47 7.08 11.78
CA PHE A 248 12.22 7.75 12.12
C PHE A 248 11.74 8.66 10.99
N LYS A 249 12.64 9.42 10.36
CA LYS A 249 12.31 10.24 9.20
C LYS A 249 11.78 9.38 8.04
N GLN A 250 12.46 8.28 7.72
CA GLN A 250 12.01 7.37 6.65
C GLN A 250 10.61 6.77 6.93
N ILE A 251 10.35 6.38 8.18
CA ILE A 251 9.05 5.86 8.62
C ILE A 251 7.99 6.96 8.52
N SER A 252 8.31 8.18 8.95
CA SER A 252 7.40 9.33 8.88
C SER A 252 7.05 9.69 7.43
N ASP A 253 8.04 9.72 6.55
CA ASP A 253 7.84 10.00 5.12
C ASP A 253 6.95 8.92 4.49
N SER A 254 7.24 7.64 4.80
CA SER A 254 6.44 6.50 4.33
C SER A 254 4.99 6.56 4.84
N LEU A 255 4.79 6.89 6.13
CA LEU A 255 3.45 7.05 6.68
C LEU A 255 2.68 8.18 5.98
N SER A 256 3.34 9.32 5.75
CA SER A 256 2.71 10.45 5.07
C SER A 256 2.29 10.10 3.65
N GLU A 257 3.10 9.32 2.93
CA GLU A 257 2.76 8.81 1.60
C GLU A 257 1.54 7.88 1.66
N LEU A 258 1.53 6.92 2.59
CA LEU A 258 0.39 6.01 2.79
C LEU A 258 -0.90 6.76 3.13
N GLU A 259 -0.86 7.74 4.04
CA GLU A 259 -2.01 8.57 4.37
C GLU A 259 -2.49 9.38 3.16
N LYS A 260 -1.56 9.90 2.34
CA LYS A 260 -1.90 10.65 1.13
C LYS A 260 -2.59 9.76 0.10
N THR A 261 -2.05 8.56 -0.15
CA THR A 261 -2.65 7.58 -1.08
C THR A 261 -4.02 7.14 -0.58
N LYS A 262 -4.15 6.84 0.73
CA LYS A 262 -5.44 6.53 1.36
C LYS A 262 -6.47 7.63 1.09
N ARG A 263 -6.14 8.89 1.38
CA ARG A 263 -7.04 10.04 1.14
C ARG A 263 -7.38 10.22 -0.34
N GLN A 264 -6.44 9.99 -1.24
CA GLN A 264 -6.70 10.05 -2.69
C GLN A 264 -7.72 8.99 -3.12
N ILE A 265 -7.61 7.77 -2.60
CA ILE A 265 -8.58 6.71 -2.85
C ILE A 265 -9.95 7.10 -2.28
N GLU A 266 -9.99 7.53 -1.03
CA GLU A 266 -11.25 7.92 -0.36
C GLU A 266 -11.98 9.06 -1.09
N THR A 267 -11.24 10.08 -1.51
CA THR A 267 -11.81 11.23 -2.24
C THR A 267 -12.23 10.89 -3.67
N LYS A 268 -11.42 10.12 -4.40
CA LYS A 268 -11.72 9.72 -5.77
C LYS A 268 -12.94 8.81 -5.86
N HIS A 269 -13.10 7.92 -4.89
CA HIS A 269 -14.16 6.92 -4.90
C HIS A 269 -15.33 7.24 -3.95
N SER A 270 -15.23 8.31 -3.15
CA SER A 270 -16.24 8.71 -2.16
C SER A 270 -16.56 7.61 -1.15
N ILE A 271 -15.56 6.79 -0.79
CA ILE A 271 -15.67 5.68 0.17
C ILE A 271 -14.78 6.01 1.37
N LYS A 272 -15.24 5.73 2.59
CA LYS A 272 -14.37 5.80 3.78
C LYS A 272 -13.68 4.47 3.99
N ALA A 273 -12.38 4.48 4.26
CA ALA A 273 -11.65 3.24 4.49
C ALA A 273 -12.16 2.47 5.71
N GLU A 274 -12.69 3.17 6.72
CA GLU A 274 -13.28 2.59 7.93
C GLU A 274 -14.45 1.65 7.61
N ASP A 275 -15.26 1.99 6.61
CA ASP A 275 -16.41 1.20 6.19
C ASP A 275 -15.97 -0.10 5.49
N ILE A 276 -14.83 -0.07 4.79
CA ILE A 276 -14.26 -1.23 4.11
C ILE A 276 -13.50 -2.15 5.08
N LEU A 277 -12.71 -1.56 5.99
CA LEU A 277 -11.87 -2.33 6.92
C LEU A 277 -12.70 -3.02 8.02
N SER A 278 -13.92 -2.53 8.30
CA SER A 278 -14.84 -3.13 9.27
C SER A 278 -15.63 -4.33 8.72
N LEU A 279 -15.73 -4.48 7.39
CA LEU A 279 -16.38 -5.63 6.73
C LEU A 279 -15.61 -6.95 6.92
N ASP A 280 -14.34 -6.88 7.31
CA ASP A 280 -13.44 -8.04 7.51
C ASP A 280 -13.43 -8.54 8.98
N MET A 281 -14.31 -8.02 9.84
CA MET A 281 -14.45 -8.39 11.27
C MET A 281 -15.64 -9.33 11.55
N SER A 282 -16.22 -9.96 10.52
CA SER A 282 -17.32 -10.94 10.65
C SER A 282 -17.01 -12.25 9.94
#